data_AF-A0A1R1YJ60-F1
#
_entry.id   AF-A0A1R1YJ60-F1
#
_cell.length_a   1.000
_cell.length_b   1.000
_cell.length_c   1.000
_cell.angle_alpha   90.00
_cell.angle_beta   90.00
_cell.angle_gamma   90.00
#
_symmetry.space_group_name_H-M   'P 1'
#
loop_
_entity.id
_entity.type
_entity.pdbx_description
1 polymer ?
#
loop_
_entity_poly.entity_id
_entity_poly.type
_entity_poly.pdbx_seq_one_letter_code
_entity_poly.pdbx_strand_id
1 'polypeptide(L)'
;MLGIGETDSQILSTLKDLAEINVDIVTFGQYMRPTKRHMKVVEYIHPTKFDYWKTKATELGFKYVASGPLVRSSYKAAEFFIKDKLLANST
;
A
#
# COMPACT_ATOMS: atom_id res chain seq x y z
N MET A 1 -3.25 2.04 -5.61
CA MET A 1 -3.26 0.83 -6.48
C MET A 1 -2.19 1.02 -7.53
N LEU A 2 -1.49 -0.03 -7.90
CA LEU A 2 -0.38 0.02 -8.87
C LEU A 2 -0.79 -0.60 -10.22
N GLY A 3 -0.10 -0.24 -11.31
CA GLY A 3 -0.31 -0.77 -12.65
C GLY A 3 -1.26 0.04 -13.53
N ILE A 4 -1.46 1.33 -13.22
CA ILE A 4 -2.31 2.26 -14.00
C ILE A 4 -1.50 3.30 -14.79
N GLY A 5 -0.17 3.18 -14.81
CA GLY A 5 0.75 4.06 -15.54
C GLY A 5 1.46 5.07 -14.65
N GLU A 6 1.38 4.90 -13.33
CA GLU A 6 2.18 5.63 -12.38
C GLU A 6 3.68 5.30 -12.51
N THR A 7 4.52 6.27 -12.17
CA THR A 7 5.97 6.10 -12.11
C THR A 7 6.46 5.97 -10.67
N ASP A 8 7.65 5.39 -10.49
CA ASP A 8 8.26 5.25 -9.15
C ASP A 8 8.41 6.60 -8.43
N SER A 9 8.74 7.68 -9.15
CA SER A 9 8.88 9.01 -8.57
C SER A 9 7.54 9.55 -8.05
N GLN A 10 6.44 9.32 -8.78
CA GLN A 10 5.10 9.71 -8.35
C GLN A 10 4.65 8.90 -7.13
N ILE A 11 4.93 7.60 -7.10
CA ILE A 11 4.61 6.76 -5.93
C ILE A 11 5.38 7.27 -4.71
N LEU A 12 6.70 7.49 -4.85
CA LEU A 12 7.53 7.96 -3.74
C LEU A 12 7.11 9.36 -3.26
N SER A 13 6.78 10.28 -4.16
CA SER A 13 6.24 11.59 -3.80
C SER A 13 4.96 11.44 -2.99
N THR A 14 4.02 10.63 -3.49
CA THR A 14 2.74 10.38 -2.80
C THR A 14 2.96 9.82 -1.40
N LEU A 15 3.93 8.92 -1.21
CA LEU A 15 4.25 8.38 0.11
C LEU A 15 4.80 9.43 1.07
N LYS A 16 5.61 10.37 0.57
CA LYS A 16 6.11 11.49 1.39
C LYS A 16 4.97 12.41 1.80
N ASP A 17 4.09 12.79 0.86
CA ASP A 17 2.93 13.63 1.14
C ASP A 17 2.01 13.01 2.20
N LEU A 18 1.78 11.69 2.11
CA LEU A 18 1.01 10.94 3.11
C LEU A 18 1.71 10.87 4.47
N ALA A 19 3.03 10.72 4.49
CA ALA A 19 3.81 10.73 5.74
C ALA A 19 3.80 12.12 6.41
N GLU A 20 3.88 13.21 5.64
CA GLU A 20 3.84 14.59 6.13
C GLU A 20 2.53 14.91 6.87
N ILE A 21 1.41 14.32 6.43
CA ILE A 21 0.11 14.47 7.11
C ILE A 21 -0.15 13.37 8.15
N ASN A 22 0.87 12.60 8.54
CA ASN A 22 0.82 11.55 9.56
C ASN A 22 -0.17 10.41 9.26
N VAL A 23 -0.23 9.94 8.00
CA VAL A 23 -0.95 8.70 7.70
C VAL A 23 -0.22 7.51 8.31
N ASP A 24 -0.92 6.77 9.18
CA ASP A 24 -0.36 5.61 9.88
C ASP A 24 -0.26 4.34 9.03
N ILE A 25 -1.20 4.18 8.08
CA ILE A 25 -1.40 2.91 7.36
C ILE A 25 -1.44 3.16 5.86
N VAL A 26 -0.64 2.40 5.10
CA VAL A 26 -0.69 2.40 3.63
C VAL A 26 -0.79 0.99 3.08
N THR A 27 -1.53 0.85 1.97
CA THR A 27 -1.69 -0.42 1.28
C THR A 27 -1.34 -0.33 -0.20
N PHE A 28 -0.54 -1.27 -0.71
CA PHE A 28 -0.24 -1.42 -2.13
C PHE A 28 -0.86 -2.70 -2.66
N GLY A 29 -1.74 -2.54 -3.66
CA GLY A 29 -2.38 -3.64 -4.37
C GLY A 29 -2.37 -3.40 -5.88
N GLN A 30 -2.38 -4.48 -6.66
CA GLN A 30 -2.49 -4.41 -8.12
C GLN A 30 -3.87 -3.86 -8.50
N TYR A 31 -3.88 -2.92 -9.44
CA TYR A 31 -5.10 -2.51 -10.11
C TYR A 31 -5.64 -3.67 -10.95
N MET A 32 -6.80 -4.18 -10.55
CA MET A 32 -7.55 -5.19 -11.29
C MET A 32 -8.71 -4.51 -11.97
N ARG A 33 -8.59 -4.34 -13.29
CA ARG A 33 -9.62 -3.71 -14.12
C ARG A 33 -10.93 -4.50 -14.03
N PRO A 34 -12.02 -3.94 -13.49
CA PRO A 34 -13.26 -4.69 -13.28
C PRO A 34 -13.95 -5.09 -14.59
N THR A 35 -14.00 -4.17 -15.55
CA THR A 35 -14.62 -4.40 -16.87
C THR A 35 -13.88 -3.63 -17.96
N LYS A 36 -14.17 -3.94 -19.23
CA LYS A 36 -13.61 -3.25 -20.41
C LYS A 36 -13.95 -1.75 -20.52
N ARG A 37 -14.88 -1.24 -19.70
CA ARG A 37 -15.23 0.19 -19.65
C ARG A 37 -14.33 1.02 -18.73
N HIS A 38 -13.63 0.37 -17.80
CA HIS A 38 -12.73 1.05 -16.86
C HIS A 38 -11.36 1.32 -17.48
N MET A 39 -10.51 2.09 -16.80
CA MET A 39 -9.12 2.34 -17.20
C MET A 39 -8.39 1.03 -17.55
N LYS A 40 -7.57 1.03 -18.60
CA LYS A 40 -6.77 -0.15 -18.97
C LYS A 40 -5.69 -0.38 -17.91
N VAL A 41 -5.38 -1.65 -17.65
CA VAL A 41 -4.16 -2.00 -16.92
C VAL A 41 -2.99 -1.63 -17.83
N VAL A 42 -2.05 -0.84 -17.31
CA VAL A 42 -0.82 -0.49 -18.02
C VAL A 42 0.24 -1.54 -17.75
N GLU A 43 0.35 -2.00 -16.51
CA GLU A 43 1.36 -2.99 -16.10
C GLU A 43 0.79 -3.94 -15.04
N TYR A 44 1.17 -5.22 -15.13
CA TYR A 44 1.04 -6.17 -14.05
C TYR A 44 2.34 -6.20 -13.25
N ILE A 45 2.31 -5.60 -12.08
CA ILE A 45 3.49 -5.34 -11.27
C ILE A 45 4.07 -6.67 -10.76
N HIS A 46 5.38 -6.84 -10.95
CA HIS A 46 6.07 -8.03 -10.45
C HIS A 46 6.04 -8.09 -8.91
N PRO A 47 5.86 -9.28 -8.29
CA PRO A 47 5.78 -9.43 -6.83
C PRO A 47 6.90 -8.71 -6.05
N THR A 48 8.14 -8.78 -6.53
CA THR A 48 9.30 -8.14 -5.86
C THR A 48 9.19 -6.62 -5.75
N LYS A 49 8.42 -5.97 -6.63
CA LYS A 49 8.18 -4.52 -6.56
C LYS A 49 7.25 -4.16 -5.40
N PHE A 50 6.35 -5.05 -5.01
CA PHE A 50 5.54 -4.87 -3.80
C PHE A 50 6.41 -4.92 -2.54
N ASP A 51 7.39 -5.81 -2.50
CA ASP A 51 8.36 -5.88 -1.39
C ASP A 51 9.19 -4.59 -1.31
N TYR A 52 9.66 -4.09 -2.46
CA TYR A 52 10.35 -2.80 -2.54
C TYR A 52 9.51 -1.65 -1.94
N TRP A 53 8.24 -1.54 -2.33
CA TRP A 53 7.36 -0.48 -1.80
C TRP A 53 7.04 -0.65 -0.33
N LYS A 54 6.94 -1.90 0.14
CA LYS A 54 6.77 -2.19 1.57
C LYS A 54 7.94 -1.64 2.37
N THR A 55 9.16 -1.93 1.94
CA THR A 55 10.39 -1.43 2.58
C THR A 55 10.43 0.11 2.56
N LYS A 56 10.17 0.73 1.41
CA LYS A 56 10.21 2.20 1.28
C LYS A 56 9.18 2.91 2.16
N ALA A 57 7.94 2.43 2.20
CA ALA A 57 6.94 2.97 3.11
C ALA A 57 7.32 2.75 4.59
N THR A 58 7.90 1.59 4.92
CA THR A 58 8.36 1.34 6.30
C THR A 58 9.48 2.31 6.70
N GLU A 59 10.43 2.59 5.81
CA GLU A 59 11.50 3.59 6.02
C GLU A 59 10.96 5.02 6.20
N LEU A 60 9.80 5.34 5.60
CA LEU A 60 9.13 6.64 5.71
C LEU A 60 8.28 6.77 6.99
N GLY A 61 8.25 5.75 7.85
CA GLY A 61 7.59 5.82 9.16
C GLY A 61 6.12 5.39 9.19
N PHE A 62 5.59 4.80 8.12
CA PHE A 62 4.25 4.21 8.17
C PHE A 62 4.23 3.06 9.19
N LYS A 63 3.34 3.15 10.19
CA LYS A 63 3.21 2.16 11.26
C LYS A 63 2.80 0.79 10.74
N TYR A 64 2.01 0.78 9.66
CA TYR A 64 1.60 -0.46 9.02
C TYR A 64 1.59 -0.36 7.49
N VAL A 65 2.16 -1.39 6.85
CA VAL A 65 2.23 -1.49 5.39
C VAL A 65 1.79 -2.88 4.93
N ALA A 66 0.63 -2.95 4.27
CA ALA A 66 0.24 -4.15 3.51
C ALA A 66 0.61 -3.95 2.04
N SER A 67 1.37 -4.89 1.47
CA SER A 67 1.82 -4.78 0.09
C SER A 67 1.80 -6.14 -0.60
N GLY A 68 1.14 -6.23 -1.75
CA GLY A 68 1.09 -7.44 -2.56
C GLY A 68 0.02 -7.39 -3.64
N PRO A 69 0.08 -8.25 -4.66
CA PRO A 69 -0.82 -8.16 -5.82
C PRO A 69 -2.31 -8.17 -5.46
N LEU A 70 -2.70 -9.01 -4.50
CA LEU A 70 -4.10 -9.19 -4.09
C LEU A 70 -4.53 -8.32 -2.91
N VAL A 71 -3.64 -7.47 -2.38
CA VAL A 71 -3.97 -6.59 -1.26
C VAL A 71 -5.08 -5.60 -1.66
N ARG A 72 -5.99 -5.37 -0.72
CA ARG A 72 -7.05 -4.37 -0.77
C ARG A 72 -7.02 -3.58 0.54
N SER A 73 -7.67 -2.41 0.55
CA SER A 73 -7.71 -1.55 1.74
C SER A 73 -8.25 -2.25 2.98
N SER A 74 -9.22 -3.16 2.82
CA SER A 74 -9.81 -3.93 3.91
C SER A 74 -9.09 -5.24 4.23
N TYR A 75 -8.09 -5.65 3.43
CA TYR A 75 -7.41 -6.93 3.61
C TYR A 75 -6.80 -6.98 5.01
N LYS A 76 -7.28 -7.90 5.85
CA LYS A 76 -6.82 -8.11 7.24
C LYS A 76 -6.86 -6.85 8.15
N ALA A 77 -7.63 -5.82 7.79
CA ALA A 77 -7.72 -4.57 8.56
C ALA A 77 -8.10 -4.78 10.04
N ALA A 78 -8.97 -5.75 10.33
CA ALA A 78 -9.36 -6.10 11.70
C ALA A 78 -8.22 -6.75 12.51
N GLU A 79 -7.47 -7.69 11.91
CA GLU A 79 -6.27 -8.26 12.53
C GLU A 79 -5.23 -7.17 12.82
N PHE A 80 -5.14 -6.16 11.95
CA PHE A 80 -4.22 -5.03 12.10
C PHE A 80 -4.64 -4.07 13.20
N PHE A 81 -5.92 -3.72 13.29
CA PHE A 81 -6.43 -2.90 14.38
C PHE A 81 -6.14 -3.54 15.75
N ILE A 82 -6.34 -4.85 15.86
CA ILE A 82 -6.06 -5.59 17.10
C ILE A 82 -4.57 -5.56 17.44
N LYS A 83 -3.68 -5.82 16.47
CA LYS A 83 -2.23 -5.85 16.71
C LYS A 83 -1.65 -4.50 17.11
N ASP A 84 -2.10 -3.43 16.45
CA ASP A 84 -1.58 -2.07 16.67
C ASP A 84 -2.15 -1.42 17.94
N LYS A 85 -3.46 -1.52 18.18
CA LYS A 85 -4.13 -0.77 19.27
C LYS A 85 -4.25 -1.53 20.58
N LEU A 86 -4.38 -2.86 20.54
CA LEU A 86 -4.65 -3.64 21.75
C LEU A 86 -3.37 -4.25 22.32
N LEU A 87 -2.52 -4.83 21.47
CA LEU A 87 -1.30 -5.50 21.95
C LEU A 87 -0.16 -4.53 22.26
N ALA A 88 -0.04 -3.40 21.55
CA ALA A 88 1.02 -2.42 21.80
C ALA A 88 0.81 -1.57 23.07
N ASN A 89 -0.42 -1.49 23.59
CA ASN A 89 -0.75 -0.79 24.84
C ASN A 89 -0.75 -1.72 26.08
N SER A 90 -0.34 -2.98 25.91
CA SER A 90 -0.34 -4.01 26.97
C SER A 90 1.05 -4.29 27.57
N THR A 91 2.05 -3.49 27.20
CA THR A 91 3.45 -3.55 27.68
C THR A 91 3.95 -2.14 27.95
#